data_AF-A0A653BT19-F1
#
_entry.id   AF-A0A653BT19-F1
#
_cell.length_a   1.000
_cell.length_b   1.000
_cell.length_c   1.000
_cell.angle_alpha   90.00
_cell.angle_beta   90.00
_cell.angle_gamma   90.00
#
_symmetry.space_group_name_H-M   'P 1'
#
loop_
_entity.id
_entity.type
_entity.pdbx_description
1 polymer ?
#
loop_
_entity_poly.entity_id
_entity_poly.type
_entity_poly.pdbx_seq_one_letter_code
_entity_poly.pdbx_strand_id
1 'polypeptide(L)'
;MFSILILCVLLVLFAVIYYLFSGTIKDYKVVDRTSINWSAKSQIVWSHGPKFLRYIDDSFFEDLSNRFKKRAVQRYGLQENLQKNSDLVKDNMTLANAWNWLHLTEKLSLDGVLRDSEYKHPGIAYILSKIDSEDNKSEEVIIPWSDLGYPNCQGSAKYYRHDDRDKALQLCSWPVDRNSPVLLDFLNLLERSGAYTRAAAVAIFNLKLPLAIDILTRSPDNSEYGSSLNVVAMALSGFSDDPNSVWRQNSVACITRMKDPYLKAMFCFLTTENYDYSKVLNEKDVAVDDRVALACMYLPDSQLKEYMQSLLEELCKDGNLDGLLVTGNSANGLKLLQKYLNNTADIQSTALIAMRAFHENLESEMVKHWFENYRELLNHWRLYNERADFDIMLASYKTDHKPQPQVHVACNFCGKSISAYIHENMEIKSQSKSGITIKLTACPYCRKPLPRCAICLMHMGTAIPESEVTKFNDFDNWFTWCQTCRHGGHAGHLSKWFEEHQECPVSDCTCRCDSIDASVV
;
A
#
# COMPACT_ATOMS: atom_id res chain seq x y z
N MET A 1 14.50 -1.56 -19.76
CA MET A 1 14.64 -2.85 -20.47
C MET A 1 16.14 -3.12 -20.60
N PHE A 2 16.73 -3.87 -19.66
CA PHE A 2 18.15 -4.21 -19.71
C PHE A 2 18.33 -5.49 -20.52
N SER A 3 19.05 -5.42 -21.63
CA SER A 3 19.42 -6.60 -22.41
C SER A 3 20.64 -7.26 -21.75
N ILE A 4 20.41 -8.32 -20.98
CA ILE A 4 21.47 -9.28 -20.68
C ILE A 4 21.70 -10.06 -21.99
N LEU A 5 22.81 -9.77 -22.67
CA LEU A 5 23.21 -10.55 -23.85
C LEU A 5 24.00 -11.77 -23.36
N ILE A 6 23.32 -12.89 -23.07
CA ILE A 6 24.00 -14.18 -22.95
C ILE A 6 24.36 -14.61 -24.37
N LEU A 7 25.57 -14.29 -24.81
CA LEU A 7 26.13 -14.82 -26.05
C LEU A 7 26.44 -16.31 -25.83
N CYS A 8 25.45 -17.17 -26.08
CA CYS A 8 25.67 -18.60 -26.28
C CYS A 8 26.34 -18.81 -27.64
N VAL A 9 27.63 -18.49 -27.74
CA VAL A 9 28.44 -18.92 -28.88
C VAL A 9 28.89 -20.35 -28.62
N LEU A 10 28.58 -21.23 -29.56
CA LEU A 10 28.72 -22.68 -29.55
C LEU A 10 30.14 -23.25 -29.31
N LEU A 11 31.11 -22.48 -28.81
CA LEU A 11 32.48 -22.95 -28.53
C LEU A 11 33.06 -22.31 -27.25
N VAL A 12 32.94 -23.04 -26.14
CA VAL A 12 33.91 -23.14 -25.01
C VAL A 12 34.21 -21.87 -24.16
N LEU A 13 33.52 -20.74 -24.31
CA LEU A 13 33.76 -19.56 -23.45
C LEU A 13 32.45 -18.88 -23.02
N PHE A 14 32.20 -18.81 -21.70
CA PHE A 14 31.17 -17.93 -21.13
C PHE A 14 31.83 -16.61 -20.71
N ALA A 15 31.64 -15.57 -21.53
CA ALA A 15 31.87 -14.19 -21.10
C ALA A 15 30.53 -13.63 -20.61
N VAL A 16 30.43 -13.33 -19.32
CA VAL A 16 29.26 -12.60 -18.78
C VAL A 16 29.63 -11.13 -18.82
N ILE A 17 29.18 -10.45 -19.88
CA ILE A 17 29.33 -9.00 -20.05
C ILE A 17 28.02 -8.36 -19.61
N TYR A 18 28.07 -7.47 -18.63
CA TYR A 18 26.91 -6.67 -18.25
C TYR A 18 27.26 -5.19 -18.10
N TYR A 19 26.24 -4.36 -18.29
CA TYR A 19 26.35 -2.91 -18.29
C TYR A 19 25.85 -2.36 -16.95
N LEU A 20 26.73 -1.71 -16.19
CA LEU A 20 26.35 -1.00 -14.97
C LEU A 20 25.75 0.37 -15.32
N PHE A 21 24.81 0.87 -14.51
CA PHE A 21 24.20 2.20 -14.67
C PHE A 21 25.25 3.35 -14.62
N SER A 22 26.41 3.09 -14.02
CA SER A 22 27.57 3.99 -13.99
C SER A 22 28.39 4.04 -15.29
N GLY A 23 27.98 3.33 -16.34
CA GLY A 23 28.72 3.25 -17.62
C GLY A 23 30.02 2.44 -17.55
N THR A 24 30.29 1.75 -16.44
CA THR A 24 31.45 0.84 -16.32
C THR A 24 31.07 -0.56 -16.77
N ILE A 25 31.83 -1.10 -17.71
CA ILE A 25 31.74 -2.49 -18.14
C ILE A 25 32.62 -3.33 -17.21
N LYS A 26 32.02 -4.33 -16.55
CA LYS A 26 32.79 -5.37 -15.85
C LYS A 26 32.69 -6.65 -16.67
N ASP A 27 33.84 -7.24 -16.98
CA ASP A 27 33.95 -8.49 -17.72
C ASP A 27 34.33 -9.61 -16.74
N TYR A 28 33.45 -10.60 -16.59
CA TYR A 28 33.75 -11.84 -15.88
C TYR A 28 33.85 -12.98 -16.88
N LYS A 29 35.06 -13.53 -17.01
CA LYS A 29 35.36 -14.65 -17.89
C LYS A 29 35.27 -15.97 -17.11
N VAL A 30 34.24 -16.77 -17.40
CA VAL A 30 34.14 -18.16 -16.95
C VAL A 30 34.68 -19.06 -18.06
N VAL A 31 35.90 -19.58 -17.86
CA VAL A 31 36.66 -20.33 -18.88
C VAL A 31 36.30 -21.83 -18.90
N ASP A 32 35.48 -22.28 -17.96
CA ASP A 32 35.18 -23.69 -17.76
C ASP A 32 33.79 -24.07 -18.30
N ARG A 33 33.56 -25.34 -18.65
CA ARG A 33 32.26 -25.86 -19.10
C ARG A 33 31.31 -26.02 -17.92
N THR A 34 31.05 -24.92 -17.24
CA THR A 34 30.27 -24.88 -16.01
C THR A 34 28.90 -24.27 -16.29
N SER A 35 27.85 -24.92 -15.80
CA SER A 35 26.51 -24.32 -15.81
C SER A 35 26.48 -23.12 -14.86
N ILE A 36 26.02 -22.01 -15.39
CA ILE A 36 25.73 -20.81 -14.61
C ILE A 36 24.27 -20.89 -14.16
N ASN A 37 24.01 -20.65 -12.88
CA ASN A 37 22.69 -20.66 -12.27
C ASN A 37 22.42 -19.33 -11.57
N TRP A 38 21.14 -18.98 -11.42
CA TRP A 38 20.72 -17.91 -10.54
C TRP A 38 20.37 -18.48 -9.17
N SER A 39 20.96 -17.94 -8.11
CA SER A 39 20.60 -18.31 -6.75
C SER A 39 19.34 -17.61 -6.28
N ALA A 40 18.72 -18.16 -5.25
CA ALA A 40 17.57 -17.58 -4.56
C ALA A 40 17.87 -16.22 -3.88
N LYS A 41 19.14 -15.80 -3.83
CA LYS A 41 19.57 -14.47 -3.36
C LYS A 41 19.83 -13.48 -4.50
N SER A 42 19.39 -13.80 -5.72
CA SER A 42 19.63 -13.00 -6.93
C SER A 42 21.13 -12.85 -7.26
N GLN A 43 21.93 -13.84 -6.90
CA GLN A 43 23.36 -13.90 -7.24
C GLN A 43 23.55 -14.92 -8.36
N ILE A 44 24.39 -14.59 -9.34
CA ILE A 44 24.84 -15.54 -10.35
C ILE A 44 25.84 -16.49 -9.70
N VAL A 45 25.62 -17.80 -9.79
CA VAL A 45 26.40 -18.86 -9.13
C VAL A 45 26.81 -19.93 -10.12
N TRP A 46 28.04 -20.44 -10.01
CA TRP A 46 28.52 -21.58 -10.78
C TRP A 46 29.41 -22.47 -9.92
N SER A 47 29.55 -23.74 -10.32
CA SER A 47 30.45 -24.66 -9.62
C SER A 47 31.91 -24.34 -9.89
N HIS A 48 32.73 -24.40 -8.85
CA HIS A 48 34.16 -24.19 -8.90
C HIS A 48 34.85 -25.41 -8.26
N GLY A 49 35.14 -26.41 -9.10
CA GLY A 49 35.61 -27.71 -8.63
C GLY A 49 34.51 -28.53 -7.92
N PRO A 50 34.88 -29.65 -7.27
CA PRO A 50 33.90 -30.63 -6.77
C PRO A 50 33.17 -30.21 -5.48
N LYS A 51 33.61 -29.15 -4.80
CA LYS A 51 33.10 -28.78 -3.45
C LYS A 51 32.77 -27.31 -3.24
N PHE A 52 33.05 -26.43 -4.20
CA PHE A 52 32.87 -24.99 -4.01
C PHE A 52 31.92 -24.42 -5.05
N LEU A 53 31.09 -23.49 -4.62
CA LEU A 53 30.30 -22.62 -5.49
C LEU A 53 30.96 -21.25 -5.47
N ARG A 54 31.19 -20.67 -6.65
CA ARG A 54 31.52 -19.24 -6.78
C ARG A 54 30.26 -18.49 -7.12
N TYR A 55 30.15 -17.26 -6.62
CA TYR A 55 29.06 -16.37 -6.94
C TYR A 55 29.57 -14.96 -7.23
N ILE A 56 28.80 -14.21 -8.01
CA ILE A 56 28.97 -12.76 -8.13
C ILE A 56 28.02 -12.11 -7.12
N ASP A 57 28.59 -11.30 -6.24
CA ASP A 57 27.80 -10.49 -5.33
C ASP A 57 27.30 -9.24 -6.07
N ASP A 58 26.17 -9.40 -6.74
CA ASP A 58 25.52 -8.37 -7.55
C ASP A 58 24.65 -7.45 -6.68
N SER A 59 25.24 -6.92 -5.59
CA SER A 59 24.65 -5.92 -4.70
C SER A 59 24.33 -4.58 -5.39
N PHE A 60 24.58 -4.46 -6.70
CA PHE A 60 24.46 -3.25 -7.50
C PHE A 60 23.24 -3.20 -8.45
N PHE A 61 22.46 -4.28 -8.58
CA PHE A 61 21.31 -4.29 -9.49
C PHE A 61 20.02 -3.89 -8.77
N GLU A 62 19.51 -2.68 -9.04
CA GLU A 62 18.16 -2.29 -8.65
C GLU A 62 17.12 -2.86 -9.63
N ASP A 63 16.85 -4.17 -9.50
CA ASP A 63 15.76 -4.84 -10.20
C ASP A 63 14.48 -4.91 -9.32
N LEU A 64 13.33 -5.20 -9.94
CA LEU A 64 12.03 -5.39 -9.30
C LEU A 64 12.12 -6.36 -8.11
N SER A 65 12.83 -7.48 -8.27
CA SER A 65 13.04 -8.47 -7.20
C SER A 65 13.70 -7.86 -5.95
N ASN A 66 14.75 -7.05 -6.13
CA ASN A 66 15.43 -6.37 -5.03
C ASN A 66 14.57 -5.26 -4.41
N ARG A 67 13.80 -4.53 -5.22
CA ARG A 67 12.83 -3.53 -4.72
C ARG A 67 11.74 -4.20 -3.87
N PHE A 68 11.15 -5.29 -4.35
CA PHE A 68 10.11 -6.03 -3.64
C PHE A 68 10.62 -6.64 -2.34
N LYS A 69 11.84 -7.18 -2.36
CA LYS A 69 12.50 -7.70 -1.16
C LYS A 69 12.76 -6.61 -0.12
N LYS A 70 13.27 -5.44 -0.53
CA LYS A 70 13.45 -4.27 0.35
C LYS A 70 12.12 -3.83 0.97
N ARG A 71 11.05 -3.75 0.16
CA ARG A 71 9.69 -3.41 0.62
C ARG A 71 9.15 -4.43 1.62
N ALA A 72 9.34 -5.73 1.37
CA ALA A 72 8.88 -6.80 2.25
C ALA A 72 9.51 -6.68 3.65
N VAL A 73 10.83 -6.48 3.72
CA VAL A 73 11.56 -6.28 4.99
C VAL A 73 11.09 -5.00 5.72
N GLN A 74 10.65 -3.99 4.98
CA GLN A 74 10.06 -2.75 5.52
C GLN A 74 8.57 -2.90 5.89
N ARG A 75 8.04 -4.13 5.91
CA ARG A 75 6.63 -4.46 6.21
C ARG A 75 5.63 -3.76 5.27
N TYR A 76 6.03 -3.47 4.03
CA TYR A 76 5.14 -2.88 3.01
C TYR A 76 3.83 -3.66 2.90
N GLY A 77 2.70 -2.94 2.91
CA GLY A 77 1.32 -3.48 2.92
C GLY A 77 0.87 -4.09 4.24
N LEU A 78 1.78 -4.36 5.18
CA LEU A 78 1.52 -4.97 6.49
C LEU A 78 1.55 -3.96 7.66
N GLN A 79 1.81 -2.68 7.38
CA GLN A 79 1.77 -1.63 8.40
C GLN A 79 0.33 -1.28 8.78
N GLU A 80 0.07 -0.91 10.04
CA GLU A 80 -1.26 -0.45 10.48
C GLU A 80 -1.64 0.87 9.81
N ASN A 81 -0.72 1.84 9.80
CA ASN A 81 -0.92 3.09 9.07
C ASN A 81 -0.61 2.87 7.58
N LEU A 82 -1.66 2.74 6.77
CA LEU A 82 -1.53 2.50 5.33
C LEU A 82 -0.84 3.63 4.57
N GLN A 83 -0.90 4.87 5.06
CA GLN A 83 -0.25 6.02 4.42
C GLN A 83 1.27 5.82 4.33
N LYS A 84 1.89 5.20 5.32
CA LYS A 84 3.35 4.93 5.29
C LYS A 84 3.78 4.04 4.13
N ASN A 85 2.87 3.27 3.54
CA ASN A 85 3.17 2.47 2.36
C ASN A 85 3.38 3.35 1.12
N SER A 86 2.75 4.53 1.04
CA SER A 86 2.93 5.46 -0.08
C SER A 86 4.36 6.05 -0.08
N ASP A 87 4.93 6.30 1.10
CA ASP A 87 6.33 6.74 1.25
C ASP A 87 7.34 5.71 0.70
N LEU A 88 7.05 4.41 0.85
CA LEU A 88 7.89 3.30 0.37
C LEU A 88 7.84 3.12 -1.15
N VAL A 89 6.88 3.74 -1.82
CA VAL A 89 6.64 3.62 -3.27
C VAL A 89 6.54 4.98 -3.95
N LYS A 90 7.13 6.02 -3.35
CA LYS A 90 7.13 7.40 -3.87
C LYS A 90 7.68 7.55 -5.30
N ASP A 91 8.44 6.57 -5.76
CA ASP A 91 8.96 6.48 -7.12
C ASP A 91 7.90 6.03 -8.15
N ASN A 92 6.77 5.50 -7.69
CA ASN A 92 5.62 5.14 -8.50
C ASN A 92 4.36 5.85 -7.96
N MET A 93 4.01 6.97 -8.60
CA MET A 93 2.93 7.84 -8.15
C MET A 93 1.56 7.13 -8.10
N THR A 94 1.22 6.32 -9.11
CA THR A 94 -0.10 5.66 -9.16
C THR A 94 -0.24 4.60 -8.06
N LEU A 95 0.85 3.93 -7.72
CA LEU A 95 0.89 3.00 -6.60
C LEU A 95 0.84 3.72 -5.24
N ALA A 96 1.53 4.86 -5.11
CA ALA A 96 1.45 5.70 -3.93
C ALA A 96 0.02 6.22 -3.70
N ASN A 97 -0.65 6.65 -4.78
CA ASN A 97 -2.04 7.07 -4.77
C ASN A 97 -2.98 5.94 -4.33
N ALA A 98 -2.77 4.71 -4.79
CA ALA A 98 -3.56 3.55 -4.35
C ALA A 98 -3.52 3.34 -2.83
N TRP A 99 -2.34 3.48 -2.21
CA TRP A 99 -2.21 3.39 -0.75
C TRP A 99 -2.83 4.57 -0.01
N ASN A 100 -2.66 5.78 -0.54
CA ASN A 100 -3.30 6.97 0.02
C ASN A 100 -4.83 6.86 -0.07
N TRP A 101 -5.37 6.33 -1.16
CA TRP A 101 -6.79 6.05 -1.34
C TRP A 101 -7.30 5.01 -0.32
N LEU A 102 -6.57 3.91 -0.11
CA LEU A 102 -6.94 2.93 0.93
C LEU A 102 -6.96 3.56 2.32
N HIS A 103 -5.96 4.36 2.65
CA HIS A 103 -5.92 5.08 3.93
C HIS A 103 -7.11 6.04 4.08
N LEU A 104 -7.39 6.82 3.04
CA LEU A 104 -8.47 7.81 3.04
C LEU A 104 -9.84 7.16 3.16
N THR A 105 -10.09 6.09 2.41
CA THR A 105 -11.37 5.35 2.48
C THR A 105 -11.60 4.75 3.87
N GLU A 106 -10.59 4.16 4.52
CA GLU A 106 -10.73 3.68 5.90
C GLU A 106 -11.06 4.83 6.87
N LYS A 107 -10.38 5.96 6.73
CA LYS A 107 -10.65 7.15 7.54
C LYS A 107 -12.08 7.65 7.35
N LEU A 108 -12.54 7.83 6.11
CA LEU A 108 -13.89 8.32 5.81
C LEU A 108 -14.98 7.33 6.26
N SER A 109 -14.71 6.03 6.18
CA SER A 109 -15.61 5.00 6.74
C SER A 109 -15.69 5.08 8.27
N LEU A 110 -14.57 5.31 8.96
CA LEU A 110 -14.54 5.49 10.42
C LEU A 110 -15.24 6.78 10.87
N ASP A 111 -15.02 7.88 10.15
CA ASP A 111 -15.71 9.16 10.36
C ASP A 111 -17.21 9.05 10.01
N GLY A 112 -17.57 7.99 9.28
CA GLY A 112 -18.94 7.62 8.99
C GLY A 112 -19.56 8.38 7.83
N VAL A 113 -18.73 8.88 6.93
CA VAL A 113 -19.12 9.48 5.64
C VAL A 113 -19.62 8.41 4.67
N LEU A 114 -19.05 7.20 4.74
CA LEU A 114 -19.29 6.09 3.79
C LEU A 114 -20.17 4.95 4.36
N ARG A 115 -20.98 5.21 5.40
CA ARG A 115 -21.71 4.16 6.16
C ARG A 115 -22.68 3.32 5.31
N ASP A 116 -23.27 3.90 4.26
CA ASP A 116 -24.33 3.26 3.47
C ASP A 116 -23.79 2.47 2.26
N SER A 117 -22.57 1.96 2.34
CA SER A 117 -21.97 1.19 1.24
C SER A 117 -21.95 -0.30 1.55
N GLU A 118 -22.34 -1.08 0.54
CA GLU A 118 -22.09 -2.53 0.50
C GLU A 118 -20.59 -2.84 0.47
N TYR A 119 -19.79 -1.90 -0.03
CA TYR A 119 -18.36 -2.02 -0.22
C TYR A 119 -17.60 -1.39 0.96
N LYS A 120 -16.61 -2.10 1.53
CA LYS A 120 -15.69 -1.52 2.53
C LYS A 120 -14.93 -0.30 1.98
N HIS A 121 -14.57 -0.34 0.70
CA HIS A 121 -13.85 0.73 0.01
C HIS A 121 -14.60 1.11 -1.29
N PRO A 122 -15.71 1.86 -1.18
CA PRO A 122 -16.53 2.19 -2.34
C PRO A 122 -15.78 3.07 -3.33
N GLY A 123 -15.98 2.80 -4.61
CA GLY A 123 -15.51 3.67 -5.70
C GLY A 123 -16.48 4.82 -5.95
N ILE A 124 -15.97 5.90 -6.53
CA ILE A 124 -16.79 7.06 -6.89
C ILE A 124 -17.92 6.69 -7.85
N ALA A 125 -17.70 5.75 -8.78
CA ALA A 125 -18.76 5.31 -9.69
C ALA A 125 -19.96 4.69 -8.96
N TYR A 126 -19.72 3.94 -7.88
CA TYR A 126 -20.77 3.35 -7.03
C TYR A 126 -21.49 4.42 -6.19
N ILE A 127 -20.76 5.41 -5.69
CA ILE A 127 -21.37 6.50 -4.90
C ILE A 127 -22.30 7.31 -5.79
N LEU A 128 -21.84 7.69 -6.99
CA LEU A 128 -22.61 8.49 -7.93
C LEU A 128 -23.74 7.71 -8.60
N SER A 129 -23.71 6.36 -8.61
CA SER A 129 -24.82 5.57 -9.16
C SER A 129 -26.11 5.69 -8.34
N LYS A 130 -26.04 6.21 -7.11
CA LYS A 130 -27.20 6.49 -6.24
C LYS A 130 -27.97 7.77 -6.62
N ILE A 131 -27.38 8.62 -7.45
CA ILE A 131 -28.05 9.80 -8.00
C ILE A 131 -28.98 9.33 -9.11
N ASP A 132 -30.27 9.67 -9.03
CA ASP A 132 -31.29 9.26 -10.02
C ASP A 132 -31.95 10.50 -10.63
N SER A 133 -32.22 10.45 -11.93
CA SER A 133 -32.86 11.51 -12.70
C SER A 133 -34.29 11.83 -12.27
N GLU A 134 -35.01 10.87 -11.67
CA GLU A 134 -36.44 11.05 -11.33
C GLU A 134 -36.65 11.60 -9.92
N ASP A 135 -36.04 10.97 -8.89
CA ASP A 135 -36.35 11.27 -7.49
C ASP A 135 -35.18 11.84 -6.67
N ASN A 136 -33.92 11.67 -7.12
CA ASN A 136 -32.72 12.02 -6.35
C ASN A 136 -31.66 12.71 -7.22
N LYS A 137 -32.04 13.82 -7.85
CA LYS A 137 -31.20 14.58 -8.77
C LYS A 137 -30.35 15.62 -8.06
N SER A 138 -29.23 15.98 -8.67
CA SER A 138 -28.40 17.08 -8.17
C SER A 138 -29.08 18.44 -8.30
N GLU A 139 -28.84 19.31 -7.33
CA GLU A 139 -29.23 20.72 -7.38
C GLU A 139 -28.33 21.46 -8.38
N GLU A 140 -28.93 22.17 -9.34
CA GLU A 140 -28.20 23.07 -10.24
C GLU A 140 -28.09 24.46 -9.60
N VAL A 141 -26.86 24.93 -9.44
CA VAL A 141 -26.56 26.22 -8.80
C VAL A 141 -25.86 27.14 -9.81
N ILE A 142 -26.43 28.33 -9.99
CA ILE A 142 -25.85 29.40 -10.82
C ILE A 142 -25.47 30.55 -9.90
N ILE A 143 -24.20 30.93 -9.92
CA ILE A 143 -23.69 32.06 -9.13
C ILE A 143 -23.02 33.10 -10.03
N PRO A 144 -23.18 34.40 -9.72
CA PRO A 144 -22.37 35.42 -10.37
C PRO A 144 -20.90 35.23 -9.96
N TRP A 145 -19.99 35.38 -10.91
CA TRP A 145 -18.56 35.33 -10.65
C TRP A 145 -18.06 36.74 -10.27
N SER A 146 -18.40 37.16 -9.06
CA SER A 146 -18.06 38.49 -8.53
C SER A 146 -16.56 38.79 -8.48
N ASP A 147 -15.75 37.74 -8.35
CA ASP A 147 -14.30 37.83 -8.14
C ASP A 147 -13.52 38.10 -9.44
N LEU A 148 -14.20 38.33 -10.57
CA LEU A 148 -13.59 38.67 -11.86
C LEU A 148 -12.96 40.08 -11.90
N GLY A 149 -13.14 40.90 -10.87
CA GLY A 149 -12.36 42.13 -10.66
C GLY A 149 -12.62 43.29 -11.65
N TYR A 150 -13.44 43.09 -12.68
CA TYR A 150 -13.78 44.10 -13.68
C TYR A 150 -15.27 44.45 -13.64
N PRO A 151 -15.65 45.75 -13.66
CA PRO A 151 -17.05 46.19 -13.63
C PRO A 151 -17.92 45.67 -14.78
N ASN A 152 -17.28 45.24 -15.88
CA ASN A 152 -17.96 44.78 -17.09
C ASN A 152 -18.06 43.24 -17.18
N CYS A 153 -17.43 42.51 -16.26
CA CYS A 153 -17.53 41.06 -16.21
C CYS A 153 -18.80 40.67 -15.45
N GLN A 154 -19.78 40.13 -16.18
CA GLN A 154 -21.06 39.64 -15.65
C GLN A 154 -21.16 38.11 -15.70
N GLY A 155 -20.03 37.44 -15.94
CA GLY A 155 -19.93 36.00 -16.03
C GLY A 155 -20.60 35.31 -14.85
N SER A 156 -21.42 34.32 -15.15
CA SER A 156 -21.99 33.40 -14.16
C SER A 156 -21.34 32.03 -14.31
N ALA A 157 -21.10 31.36 -13.19
CA ALA A 157 -20.68 29.97 -13.18
C ALA A 157 -21.84 29.06 -12.79
N LYS A 158 -21.96 27.93 -13.49
CA LYS A 158 -22.96 26.88 -13.22
C LYS A 158 -22.26 25.64 -12.69
N TYR A 159 -22.74 25.10 -11.58
CA TYR A 159 -22.22 23.87 -10.97
C TYR A 159 -23.35 23.07 -10.31
N TYR A 160 -23.05 21.83 -9.91
CA TYR A 160 -24.03 20.87 -9.40
C TYR A 160 -23.68 20.46 -7.97
N ARG A 161 -24.70 20.33 -7.11
CA ARG A 161 -24.55 19.92 -5.71
C ARG A 161 -25.41 18.72 -5.37
N HIS A 162 -24.84 17.80 -4.61
CA HIS A 162 -25.53 16.63 -4.08
C HIS A 162 -24.64 15.99 -3.00
N ASP A 163 -25.23 15.38 -1.96
CA ASP A 163 -24.47 14.74 -0.88
C ASP A 163 -23.49 13.66 -1.41
N ASP A 164 -23.89 12.90 -2.43
CA ASP A 164 -23.02 11.91 -3.07
C ASP A 164 -21.89 12.55 -3.92
N ARG A 165 -22.10 13.75 -4.46
CA ARG A 165 -21.01 14.53 -5.09
C ARG A 165 -20.03 15.04 -4.03
N ASP A 166 -20.53 15.46 -2.87
CA ASP A 166 -19.69 15.89 -1.75
C ASP A 166 -18.83 14.72 -1.21
N LYS A 167 -19.39 13.52 -1.11
CA LYS A 167 -18.63 12.29 -0.79
C LYS A 167 -17.56 11.99 -1.84
N ALA A 168 -17.89 12.14 -3.14
CA ALA A 168 -16.93 11.94 -4.22
C ALA A 168 -15.78 12.96 -4.16
N LEU A 169 -16.06 14.23 -3.85
CA LEU A 169 -15.05 15.27 -3.63
C LEU A 169 -14.13 14.91 -2.46
N GLN A 170 -14.69 14.45 -1.34
CA GLN A 170 -13.90 14.01 -0.19
C GLN A 170 -12.99 12.82 -0.54
N LEU A 171 -13.45 11.87 -1.36
CA LEU A 171 -12.63 10.77 -1.86
C LEU A 171 -11.49 11.22 -2.77
N CYS A 172 -11.68 12.32 -3.53
CA CYS A 172 -10.61 12.95 -4.31
C CYS A 172 -9.65 13.79 -3.43
N SER A 173 -9.82 13.77 -2.09
CA SER A 173 -9.14 14.69 -1.17
C SER A 173 -9.38 16.18 -1.49
N TRP A 174 -10.52 16.48 -2.11
CA TRP A 174 -10.91 17.84 -2.48
C TRP A 174 -11.81 18.48 -1.43
N PRO A 175 -11.70 19.81 -1.22
CA PRO A 175 -12.61 20.54 -0.37
C PRO A 175 -14.02 20.57 -0.97
N VAL A 176 -15.03 20.30 -0.15
CA VAL A 176 -16.43 20.31 -0.56
C VAL A 176 -16.96 21.74 -0.73
N ASP A 177 -16.66 22.60 0.23
CA ASP A 177 -17.12 23.98 0.23
C ASP A 177 -16.00 24.93 -0.23
N ARG A 178 -16.27 25.64 -1.33
CA ARG A 178 -15.39 26.63 -1.95
C ARG A 178 -15.14 27.88 -1.10
N ASN A 179 -15.97 28.13 -0.08
CA ASN A 179 -15.82 29.25 0.84
C ASN A 179 -15.29 28.83 2.22
N SER A 180 -15.02 27.53 2.40
CA SER A 180 -14.50 27.00 3.66
C SER A 180 -13.01 27.30 3.81
N PRO A 181 -12.53 27.55 5.05
CA PRO A 181 -11.10 27.60 5.36
C PRO A 181 -10.33 26.35 4.89
N VAL A 182 -11.01 25.21 4.78
CA VAL A 182 -10.41 23.94 4.31
C VAL A 182 -9.85 24.06 2.89
N LEU A 183 -10.48 24.86 2.00
CA LEU A 183 -9.92 25.12 0.68
C LEU A 183 -8.58 25.84 0.78
N LEU A 184 -8.47 26.86 1.64
CA LEU A 184 -7.22 27.60 1.82
C LEU A 184 -6.12 26.71 2.40
N ASP A 185 -6.45 25.86 3.37
CA ASP A 185 -5.50 24.90 3.94
C ASP A 185 -4.99 23.90 2.88
N PHE A 186 -5.89 23.42 2.02
CA PHE A 186 -5.54 22.55 0.90
C PHE A 186 -4.61 23.25 -0.11
N LEU A 187 -4.93 24.48 -0.51
CA LEU A 187 -4.09 25.27 -1.42
C LEU A 187 -2.72 25.55 -0.81
N ASN A 188 -2.66 25.93 0.46
CA ASN A 188 -1.40 26.15 1.20
C ASN A 188 -0.55 24.87 1.27
N LEU A 189 -1.18 23.68 1.39
CA LEU A 189 -0.46 22.40 1.36
C LEU A 189 0.19 22.15 -0.01
N LEU A 190 -0.52 22.45 -1.10
CA LEU A 190 0.00 22.34 -2.46
C LEU A 190 1.15 23.32 -2.72
N GLU A 191 1.05 24.55 -2.22
CA GLU A 191 2.14 25.52 -2.33
C GLU A 191 3.40 25.03 -1.58
N ARG A 192 3.23 24.49 -0.37
CA ARG A 192 4.34 23.93 0.43
C ARG A 192 5.00 22.72 -0.23
N SER A 193 4.26 21.95 -1.02
CA SER A 193 4.82 20.83 -1.81
C SER A 193 5.43 21.28 -3.13
N GLY A 194 5.40 22.58 -3.44
CA GLY A 194 5.93 23.16 -4.68
C GLY A 194 4.99 23.05 -5.89
N ALA A 195 3.75 22.57 -5.69
CA ALA A 195 2.76 22.35 -6.74
C ALA A 195 1.93 23.61 -7.07
N TYR A 196 2.60 24.73 -7.37
CA TYR A 196 1.97 26.04 -7.61
C TYR A 196 0.96 26.03 -8.77
N THR A 197 1.26 25.33 -9.87
CA THR A 197 0.38 25.26 -11.05
C THR A 197 -0.92 24.52 -10.74
N ARG A 198 -0.82 23.40 -10.01
CA ARG A 198 -1.98 22.67 -9.48
C ARG A 198 -2.80 23.53 -8.51
N ALA A 199 -2.15 24.20 -7.56
CA ALA A 199 -2.83 25.07 -6.59
C ALA A 199 -3.62 26.19 -7.29
N ALA A 200 -3.00 26.88 -8.26
CA ALA A 200 -3.66 27.93 -9.04
C ALA A 200 -4.84 27.39 -9.85
N ALA A 201 -4.70 26.22 -10.50
CA ALA A 201 -5.79 25.59 -11.23
C ALA A 201 -6.97 25.25 -10.30
N VAL A 202 -6.71 24.64 -9.13
CA VAL A 202 -7.76 24.35 -8.12
C VAL A 202 -8.46 25.62 -7.64
N ALA A 203 -7.71 26.71 -7.41
CA ALA A 203 -8.29 28.00 -7.03
C ALA A 203 -9.23 28.55 -8.12
N ILE A 204 -8.84 28.44 -9.40
CA ILE A 204 -9.70 28.81 -10.54
C ILE A 204 -10.94 27.93 -10.65
N PHE A 205 -10.81 26.62 -10.46
CA PHE A 205 -11.94 25.70 -10.45
C PHE A 205 -12.93 25.99 -9.30
N ASN A 206 -12.47 26.69 -8.25
CA ASN A 206 -13.30 27.20 -7.15
C ASN A 206 -13.71 28.68 -7.32
N LEU A 207 -13.50 29.25 -8.50
CA LEU A 207 -13.83 30.63 -8.89
C LEU A 207 -13.06 31.72 -8.13
N LYS A 208 -11.91 31.39 -7.56
CA LYS A 208 -11.05 32.34 -6.82
C LYS A 208 -9.92 32.86 -7.71
N LEU A 209 -10.27 33.58 -8.78
CA LEU A 209 -9.30 34.13 -9.75
C LEU A 209 -8.21 35.01 -9.08
N PRO A 210 -8.54 35.95 -8.17
CA PRO A 210 -7.51 36.76 -7.50
C PRO A 210 -6.54 35.92 -6.66
N LEU A 211 -7.04 34.87 -6.01
CA LEU A 211 -6.21 33.95 -5.22
C LEU A 211 -5.28 33.13 -6.11
N ALA A 212 -5.75 32.67 -7.28
CA ALA A 212 -4.92 31.95 -8.23
C ALA A 212 -3.76 32.81 -8.74
N ILE A 213 -4.01 34.09 -9.02
CA ILE A 213 -2.97 35.07 -9.39
C ILE A 213 -1.96 35.21 -8.26
N ASP A 214 -2.42 35.40 -7.03
CA ASP A 214 -1.55 35.52 -5.86
C ASP A 214 -0.67 34.28 -5.65
N ILE A 215 -1.24 33.06 -5.73
CA ILE A 215 -0.50 31.78 -5.63
C ILE A 215 0.63 31.72 -6.67
N LEU A 216 0.35 32.07 -7.93
CA LEU A 216 1.37 32.04 -8.98
C LEU A 216 2.48 33.07 -8.74
N THR A 217 2.14 34.25 -8.21
CA THR A 217 3.14 35.29 -7.87
C THR A 217 3.99 34.96 -6.65
N ARG A 218 3.51 34.09 -5.76
CA ARG A 218 4.28 33.59 -4.60
C ARG A 218 5.27 32.48 -4.95
N SER A 219 5.31 32.03 -6.21
CA SER A 219 6.24 31.00 -6.64
C SER A 219 7.70 31.48 -6.53
N PRO A 220 8.64 30.69 -5.96
CA PRO A 220 10.04 31.08 -5.84
C PRO A 220 10.70 31.24 -7.21
N ASP A 221 11.49 32.31 -7.39
CA ASP A 221 12.26 32.56 -8.62
C ASP A 221 13.23 31.43 -8.99
N ASN A 222 13.70 30.67 -7.99
CA ASN A 222 14.61 29.53 -8.16
C ASN A 222 13.89 28.22 -8.56
N SER A 223 12.57 28.21 -8.66
CA SER A 223 11.84 27.05 -9.18
C SER A 223 12.06 26.93 -10.69
N GLU A 224 11.97 25.71 -11.22
CA GLU A 224 12.15 25.39 -12.65
C GLU A 224 11.29 26.27 -13.59
N TYR A 225 10.22 26.88 -13.06
CA TYR A 225 9.25 27.69 -13.78
C TYR A 225 8.97 29.08 -13.18
N GLY A 226 9.66 29.52 -12.11
CA GLY A 226 9.26 30.68 -11.30
C GLY A 226 9.01 31.97 -12.09
N SER A 227 9.98 32.37 -12.93
CA SER A 227 9.84 33.56 -13.78
C SER A 227 8.74 33.43 -14.84
N SER A 228 8.42 32.21 -15.27
CA SER A 228 7.35 31.95 -16.24
C SER A 228 5.96 31.97 -15.60
N LEU A 229 5.83 31.61 -14.32
CA LEU A 229 4.55 31.64 -13.60
C LEU A 229 4.06 33.07 -13.33
N ASN A 230 4.98 34.02 -13.11
CA ASN A 230 4.64 35.45 -13.03
C ASN A 230 4.05 35.97 -14.35
N VAL A 231 4.56 35.51 -15.50
CA VAL A 231 3.97 35.84 -16.81
C VAL A 231 2.57 35.28 -16.95
N VAL A 232 2.33 34.06 -16.43
CA VAL A 232 1.01 33.45 -16.41
C VAL A 232 0.05 34.22 -15.49
N ALA A 233 0.49 34.64 -14.30
CA ALA A 233 -0.30 35.46 -13.38
C ALA A 233 -0.71 36.80 -14.03
N MET A 234 0.21 37.43 -14.76
CA MET A 234 -0.08 38.62 -15.56
C MET A 234 -1.10 38.33 -16.68
N ALA A 235 -0.99 37.19 -17.36
CA ALA A 235 -1.96 36.77 -18.38
C ALA A 235 -3.36 36.51 -17.78
N LEU A 236 -3.44 35.90 -16.60
CA LEU A 236 -4.70 35.69 -15.87
C LEU A 236 -5.35 37.00 -15.43
N SER A 237 -4.53 37.99 -15.05
CA SER A 237 -5.04 39.32 -14.69
C SER A 237 -5.79 39.98 -15.85
N GLY A 238 -5.43 39.69 -17.11
CA GLY A 238 -6.12 40.18 -18.29
C GLY A 238 -7.35 39.37 -18.74
N PHE A 239 -7.81 38.40 -17.94
CA PHE A 239 -8.97 37.59 -18.27
C PHE A 239 -10.21 38.46 -18.48
N SER A 240 -11.00 38.11 -19.51
CA SER A 240 -12.30 38.71 -19.79
C SER A 240 -13.28 37.61 -20.18
N ASP A 241 -14.50 37.71 -19.67
CA ASP A 241 -15.63 36.84 -20.00
C ASP A 241 -16.27 37.18 -21.36
N ASP A 242 -15.90 38.32 -21.98
CA ASP A 242 -16.33 38.67 -23.33
C ASP A 242 -15.79 37.65 -24.36
N PRO A 243 -16.67 36.94 -25.08
CA PRO A 243 -16.28 35.98 -26.11
C PRO A 243 -15.42 36.61 -27.23
N ASN A 244 -15.59 37.92 -27.48
CA ASN A 244 -14.87 38.64 -28.52
C ASN A 244 -13.59 39.30 -28.02
N SER A 245 -13.22 39.10 -26.75
CA SER A 245 -12.02 39.72 -26.19
C SER A 245 -10.74 39.24 -26.90
N VAL A 246 -9.81 40.17 -27.06
CA VAL A 246 -8.46 39.89 -27.59
C VAL A 246 -7.76 38.81 -26.75
N TRP A 247 -8.04 38.76 -25.45
CA TRP A 247 -7.55 37.72 -24.56
C TRP A 247 -8.03 36.34 -25.02
N ARG A 248 -9.34 36.13 -25.21
CA ARG A 248 -9.88 34.82 -25.59
C ARG A 248 -9.37 34.36 -26.96
N GLN A 249 -9.30 35.26 -27.94
CA GLN A 249 -8.80 34.97 -29.28
C GLN A 249 -7.33 34.49 -29.25
N ASN A 250 -6.47 35.12 -28.44
CA ASN A 250 -5.06 34.77 -28.36
C ASN A 250 -4.77 33.59 -27.42
N SER A 251 -5.59 33.39 -26.38
CA SER A 251 -5.42 32.30 -25.40
C SER A 251 -5.51 30.92 -26.05
N VAL A 252 -6.44 30.70 -27.00
CA VAL A 252 -6.64 29.39 -27.65
C VAL A 252 -5.37 28.90 -28.36
N ALA A 253 -4.64 29.79 -29.06
CA ALA A 253 -3.38 29.44 -29.73
C ALA A 253 -2.20 29.25 -28.76
N CYS A 254 -2.30 29.78 -27.54
CA CYS A 254 -1.29 29.62 -26.51
C CYS A 254 -1.49 28.31 -25.73
N ILE A 255 -2.75 27.93 -25.43
CA ILE A 255 -3.11 26.71 -24.71
C ILE A 255 -2.51 25.46 -25.38
N THR A 256 -2.55 25.37 -26.71
CA THR A 256 -2.04 24.20 -27.45
C THR A 256 -0.53 24.02 -27.35
N ARG A 257 0.21 25.07 -26.96
CA ARG A 257 1.67 25.06 -26.79
C ARG A 257 2.11 24.92 -25.33
N MET A 258 1.17 24.95 -24.39
CA MET A 258 1.46 24.79 -22.97
C MET A 258 1.84 23.33 -22.67
N LYS A 259 2.96 23.17 -21.96
CA LYS A 259 3.47 21.85 -21.53
C LYS A 259 2.95 21.45 -20.15
N ASP A 260 2.77 22.42 -19.26
CA ASP A 260 2.25 22.14 -17.92
C ASP A 260 0.74 21.81 -18.01
N PRO A 261 0.32 20.62 -17.56
CA PRO A 261 -1.05 20.16 -17.72
C PRO A 261 -2.05 20.95 -16.89
N TYR A 262 -1.66 21.46 -15.72
CA TYR A 262 -2.54 22.24 -14.85
C TYR A 262 -2.74 23.66 -15.35
N LEU A 263 -1.70 24.30 -15.89
CA LEU A 263 -1.84 25.59 -16.56
C LEU A 263 -2.75 25.45 -17.78
N LYS A 264 -2.54 24.42 -18.60
CA LYS A 264 -3.39 24.13 -19.76
C LYS A 264 -4.84 23.91 -19.34
N ALA A 265 -5.08 23.08 -18.32
CA ALA A 265 -6.40 22.81 -17.75
C ALA A 265 -7.09 24.08 -17.24
N MET A 266 -6.35 24.93 -16.53
CA MET A 266 -6.83 26.21 -16.02
C MET A 266 -7.31 27.15 -17.14
N PHE A 267 -6.50 27.34 -18.20
CA PHE A 267 -6.91 28.18 -19.33
C PHE A 267 -8.02 27.53 -20.18
N CYS A 268 -8.02 26.21 -20.34
CA CYS A 268 -9.12 25.49 -20.97
C CYS A 268 -10.45 25.75 -20.23
N PHE A 269 -10.44 25.71 -18.89
CA PHE A 269 -11.62 26.01 -18.09
C PHE A 269 -12.11 27.45 -18.26
N LEU A 270 -11.20 28.44 -18.24
CA LEU A 270 -11.54 29.85 -18.46
C LEU A 270 -12.09 30.13 -19.87
N THR A 271 -11.66 29.33 -20.85
CA THR A 271 -12.09 29.44 -22.25
C THR A 271 -13.21 28.45 -22.62
N THR A 272 -13.79 27.75 -21.65
CA THR A 272 -14.95 26.87 -21.89
C THR A 272 -16.12 27.67 -22.45
N GLU A 273 -16.82 27.06 -23.41
CA GLU A 273 -18.04 27.58 -24.02
C GLU A 273 -19.14 26.52 -23.83
N ASN A 274 -20.39 26.96 -23.69
CA ASN A 274 -21.55 26.08 -23.54
C ASN A 274 -21.44 25.03 -22.41
N TYR A 275 -20.64 25.31 -21.38
CA TYR A 275 -20.36 24.38 -20.27
C TYR A 275 -19.75 23.04 -20.73
N ASP A 276 -19.03 23.02 -21.87
CA ASP A 276 -18.26 21.86 -22.32
C ASP A 276 -16.87 21.82 -21.68
N TYR A 277 -16.72 20.96 -20.67
CA TYR A 277 -15.48 20.76 -19.92
C TYR A 277 -14.61 19.63 -20.49
N SER A 278 -14.96 19.04 -21.64
CA SER A 278 -14.24 17.91 -22.24
C SER A 278 -12.74 18.17 -22.42
N LYS A 279 -12.35 19.38 -22.81
CA LYS A 279 -10.93 19.79 -22.97
C LYS A 279 -10.13 19.73 -21.68
N VAL A 280 -10.77 19.92 -20.53
CA VAL A 280 -10.13 19.87 -19.21
C VAL A 280 -10.14 18.44 -18.69
N LEU A 281 -11.29 17.76 -18.81
CA LEU A 281 -11.50 16.41 -18.28
C LEU A 281 -10.74 15.31 -19.04
N ASN A 282 -10.37 15.56 -20.30
CA ASN A 282 -9.61 14.62 -21.13
C ASN A 282 -8.10 14.89 -21.15
N GLU A 283 -7.61 15.86 -20.37
CA GLU A 283 -6.17 16.10 -20.24
C GLU A 283 -5.53 15.00 -19.38
N LYS A 284 -4.91 14.00 -20.02
CA LYS A 284 -4.44 12.77 -19.36
C LYS A 284 -3.35 12.99 -18.31
N ASP A 285 -2.56 14.05 -18.48
CA ASP A 285 -1.46 14.41 -17.59
C ASP A 285 -1.92 15.17 -16.33
N VAL A 286 -3.22 15.52 -16.23
CA VAL A 286 -3.83 15.99 -14.98
C VAL A 286 -4.19 14.78 -14.12
N ALA A 287 -3.94 14.90 -12.80
CA ALA A 287 -4.27 13.84 -11.85
C ALA A 287 -5.74 13.40 -11.97
N VAL A 288 -5.99 12.10 -11.87
CA VAL A 288 -7.33 11.54 -11.97
C VAL A 288 -8.25 12.12 -10.90
N ASP A 289 -7.76 12.31 -9.67
CA ASP A 289 -8.51 12.90 -8.56
C ASP A 289 -9.04 14.30 -8.91
N ASP A 290 -8.21 15.15 -9.52
CA ASP A 290 -8.60 16.51 -9.89
C ASP A 290 -9.60 16.53 -11.05
N ARG A 291 -9.44 15.63 -12.03
CA ARG A 291 -10.39 15.47 -13.14
C ARG A 291 -11.75 14.97 -12.65
N VAL A 292 -11.76 13.97 -11.77
CA VAL A 292 -12.98 13.42 -11.17
C VAL A 292 -13.67 14.48 -10.30
N ALA A 293 -12.91 15.21 -9.47
CA ALA A 293 -13.45 16.30 -8.67
C ALA A 293 -14.10 17.40 -9.54
N LEU A 294 -13.42 17.83 -10.60
CA LEU A 294 -13.95 18.83 -11.52
C LEU A 294 -15.23 18.32 -12.21
N ALA A 295 -15.25 17.06 -12.65
CA ALA A 295 -16.44 16.45 -13.23
C ALA A 295 -17.61 16.43 -12.22
N CYS A 296 -17.34 16.07 -10.97
CA CYS A 296 -18.34 16.07 -9.89
C CYS A 296 -18.86 17.48 -9.57
N MET A 297 -18.10 18.54 -9.82
CA MET A 297 -18.57 19.91 -9.63
C MET A 297 -19.39 20.41 -10.82
N TYR A 298 -18.96 20.13 -12.04
CA TYR A 298 -19.39 20.89 -13.21
C TYR A 298 -20.22 20.13 -14.25
N LEU A 299 -20.22 18.78 -14.24
CA LEU A 299 -21.03 18.00 -15.17
C LEU A 299 -22.44 17.74 -14.63
N PRO A 300 -23.48 17.86 -15.48
CA PRO A 300 -24.83 17.40 -15.13
C PRO A 300 -24.85 15.88 -14.91
N ASP A 301 -25.85 15.37 -14.19
CA ASP A 301 -25.91 13.97 -13.74
C ASP A 301 -25.73 12.94 -14.87
N SER A 302 -26.35 13.16 -16.04
CA SER A 302 -26.23 12.26 -17.19
C SER A 302 -24.80 12.21 -17.73
N GLN A 303 -24.21 13.37 -18.02
CA GLN A 303 -22.84 13.47 -18.53
C GLN A 303 -21.81 12.99 -17.51
N LEU A 304 -22.06 13.20 -16.21
CA LEU A 304 -21.20 12.71 -15.15
C LEU A 304 -21.15 11.17 -15.15
N LYS A 305 -22.29 10.51 -15.25
CA LYS A 305 -22.36 9.03 -15.33
C LYS A 305 -21.62 8.50 -16.56
N GLU A 306 -21.85 9.12 -17.73
CA GLU A 306 -21.15 8.76 -18.97
C GLU A 306 -19.63 8.94 -18.86
N TYR A 307 -19.19 10.07 -18.30
CA TYR A 307 -17.77 10.36 -18.09
C TYR A 307 -17.13 9.37 -17.12
N MET A 308 -17.78 9.06 -15.98
CA MET A 308 -17.29 8.07 -15.01
C MET A 308 -17.13 6.69 -15.64
N GLN A 309 -18.10 6.26 -16.45
CA GLN A 309 -18.04 4.97 -17.13
C GLN A 309 -16.89 4.93 -18.14
N SER A 310 -16.73 5.98 -18.96
CA SER A 310 -15.63 6.06 -19.92
C SER A 310 -14.26 6.09 -19.24
N LEU A 311 -14.12 6.84 -18.15
CA LEU A 311 -12.88 6.93 -17.38
C LEU A 311 -12.54 5.60 -16.70
N LEU A 312 -13.55 4.91 -16.16
CA LEU A 312 -13.40 3.57 -15.59
C LEU A 312 -12.85 2.59 -16.62
N GLU A 313 -13.44 2.55 -17.81
CA GLU A 313 -13.01 1.67 -18.90
C GLU A 313 -11.59 1.97 -19.37
N GLU A 314 -11.23 3.24 -19.51
CA GLU A 314 -9.88 3.69 -19.85
C GLU A 314 -8.86 3.21 -18.81
N LEU A 315 -9.09 3.53 -17.53
CA LEU A 315 -8.15 3.20 -16.46
C LEU A 315 -7.99 1.69 -16.27
N CYS A 316 -9.10 0.93 -16.39
CA CYS A 316 -9.07 -0.54 -16.35
C CYS A 316 -8.29 -1.14 -17.52
N LYS A 317 -8.47 -0.59 -18.73
CA LYS A 317 -7.73 -1.04 -19.92
C LYS A 317 -6.24 -0.75 -19.81
N ASP A 318 -5.88 0.40 -19.27
CA ASP A 318 -4.49 0.82 -19.12
C ASP A 318 -3.80 0.15 -17.93
N GLY A 319 -4.56 -0.39 -16.97
CA GLY A 319 -4.03 -0.93 -15.72
C GLY A 319 -3.47 0.16 -14.80
N ASN A 320 -4.03 1.38 -14.89
CA ASN A 320 -3.63 2.51 -14.05
C ASN A 320 -4.32 2.43 -12.68
N LEU A 321 -3.52 2.28 -11.62
CA LEU A 321 -4.01 2.12 -10.25
C LEU A 321 -4.80 3.32 -9.70
N ASP A 322 -4.67 4.51 -10.28
CA ASP A 322 -5.56 5.64 -9.94
C ASP A 322 -7.04 5.29 -10.19
N GLY A 323 -7.32 4.30 -11.06
CA GLY A 323 -8.66 3.76 -11.27
C GLY A 323 -9.30 3.10 -10.05
N LEU A 324 -8.55 2.80 -8.99
CA LEU A 324 -9.13 2.34 -7.72
C LEU A 324 -10.02 3.42 -7.07
N LEU A 325 -9.72 4.70 -7.30
CA LEU A 325 -10.59 5.81 -6.88
C LEU A 325 -12.01 5.68 -7.46
N VAL A 326 -12.09 5.31 -8.74
CA VAL A 326 -13.37 5.22 -9.48
C VAL A 326 -14.04 3.87 -9.26
N THR A 327 -13.27 2.78 -9.31
CA THR A 327 -13.79 1.40 -9.24
C THR A 327 -14.06 0.92 -7.82
N GLY A 328 -13.33 1.42 -6.83
CA GLY A 328 -13.33 0.89 -5.48
C GLY A 328 -12.89 -0.56 -5.40
N ASN A 329 -13.26 -1.25 -4.32
CA ASN A 329 -13.06 -2.69 -4.18
C ASN A 329 -14.11 -3.56 -4.91
N SER A 330 -14.63 -3.07 -6.04
CA SER A 330 -15.59 -3.81 -6.88
C SER A 330 -14.91 -4.84 -7.79
N ALA A 331 -15.73 -5.63 -8.51
CA ALA A 331 -15.22 -6.57 -9.52
C ALA A 331 -14.37 -5.89 -10.62
N ASN A 332 -14.65 -4.63 -10.96
CA ASN A 332 -13.81 -3.87 -11.90
C ASN A 332 -12.46 -3.48 -11.28
N GLY A 333 -12.42 -3.21 -9.97
CA GLY A 333 -11.16 -3.02 -9.23
C GLY A 333 -10.25 -4.25 -9.29
N LEU A 334 -10.81 -5.47 -9.21
CA LEU A 334 -10.03 -6.69 -9.40
C LEU A 334 -9.48 -6.84 -10.83
N LYS A 335 -10.28 -6.51 -11.84
CA LYS A 335 -9.82 -6.51 -13.25
C LYS A 335 -8.69 -5.50 -13.46
N LEU A 336 -8.81 -4.32 -12.85
CA LEU A 336 -7.78 -3.28 -12.87
C LEU A 336 -6.47 -3.81 -12.24
N LEU A 337 -6.54 -4.44 -11.06
CA LEU A 337 -5.38 -5.06 -10.41
C LEU A 337 -4.74 -6.16 -11.27
N GLN A 338 -5.55 -7.02 -11.89
CA GLN A 338 -5.04 -8.04 -12.80
C GLN A 338 -4.32 -7.43 -14.02
N LYS A 339 -4.87 -6.34 -14.58
CA LYS A 339 -4.25 -5.64 -15.70
C LYS A 339 -2.95 -4.94 -15.29
N TYR A 340 -2.92 -4.31 -14.11
CA TYR A 340 -1.71 -3.75 -13.51
C TYR A 340 -0.64 -4.83 -13.32
N LEU A 341 -1.00 -5.99 -12.76
CA LEU A 341 -0.10 -7.13 -12.57
C LEU A 341 0.48 -7.60 -13.91
N ASN A 342 -0.35 -7.72 -14.95
CA ASN A 342 0.10 -8.14 -16.28
C ASN A 342 1.07 -7.13 -16.91
N ASN A 343 0.88 -5.83 -16.64
CA ASN A 343 1.73 -4.78 -17.20
C ASN A 343 3.06 -4.62 -16.43
N THR A 344 3.07 -4.87 -15.13
CA THR A 344 4.20 -4.52 -14.23
C THR A 344 4.91 -5.71 -13.58
N ALA A 345 4.28 -6.89 -13.57
CA ALA A 345 4.69 -8.06 -12.79
C ALA A 345 4.82 -7.81 -11.27
N ASP A 346 4.22 -6.74 -10.74
CA ASP A 346 4.24 -6.42 -9.31
C ASP A 346 3.19 -7.22 -8.53
N ILE A 347 3.54 -8.49 -8.33
CA ILE A 347 2.72 -9.44 -7.55
C ILE A 347 2.61 -9.05 -6.08
N GLN A 348 3.65 -8.42 -5.53
CA GLN A 348 3.66 -8.00 -4.12
C GLN A 348 2.57 -6.95 -3.87
N SER A 349 2.57 -5.85 -4.62
CA SER A 349 1.56 -4.80 -4.44
C SER A 349 0.15 -5.31 -4.77
N THR A 350 0.01 -6.13 -5.81
CA THR A 350 -1.27 -6.71 -6.21
C THR A 350 -1.87 -7.57 -5.08
N ALA A 351 -1.08 -8.49 -4.51
CA ALA A 351 -1.52 -9.34 -3.40
C ALA A 351 -1.83 -8.52 -2.14
N LEU A 352 -1.00 -7.56 -1.78
CA LEU A 352 -1.18 -6.78 -0.56
C LEU A 352 -2.40 -5.83 -0.64
N ILE A 353 -2.63 -5.19 -1.80
CA ILE A 353 -3.84 -4.37 -2.03
C ILE A 353 -5.08 -5.26 -2.04
N ALA A 354 -5.04 -6.41 -2.72
CA ALA A 354 -6.14 -7.38 -2.74
C ALA A 354 -6.54 -7.82 -1.33
N MET A 355 -5.56 -8.18 -0.50
CA MET A 355 -5.78 -8.56 0.90
C MET A 355 -6.43 -7.43 1.72
N ARG A 356 -5.99 -6.17 1.54
CA ARG A 356 -6.46 -5.02 2.34
C ARG A 356 -7.84 -4.50 1.95
N ALA A 357 -8.20 -4.65 0.67
CA ALA A 357 -9.37 -3.96 0.12
C ALA A 357 -10.50 -4.91 -0.32
N PHE A 358 -10.17 -6.13 -0.78
CA PHE A 358 -11.12 -7.04 -1.43
C PHE A 358 -11.47 -8.24 -0.55
N HIS A 359 -11.93 -7.96 0.68
CA HIS A 359 -12.20 -8.98 1.69
C HIS A 359 -13.20 -10.05 1.23
N GLU A 360 -14.22 -9.66 0.47
CA GLU A 360 -15.26 -10.57 -0.06
C GLU A 360 -14.72 -11.51 -1.15
N ASN A 361 -13.60 -11.15 -1.78
CA ASN A 361 -13.02 -11.89 -2.91
C ASN A 361 -11.77 -12.68 -2.54
N LEU A 362 -11.39 -12.72 -1.25
CA LEU A 362 -10.20 -13.45 -0.77
C LEU A 362 -10.26 -14.95 -1.07
N GLU A 363 -11.47 -15.50 -1.25
CA GLU A 363 -11.69 -16.91 -1.57
C GLU A 363 -11.74 -17.20 -3.08
N SER A 364 -11.69 -16.18 -3.93
CA SER A 364 -11.67 -16.38 -5.38
C SER A 364 -10.36 -17.01 -5.84
N GLU A 365 -10.43 -17.91 -6.83
CA GLU A 365 -9.26 -18.63 -7.36
C GLU A 365 -8.16 -17.69 -7.87
N MET A 366 -8.55 -16.58 -8.51
CA MET A 366 -7.62 -15.56 -8.99
C MET A 366 -6.83 -14.91 -7.85
N VAL A 367 -7.52 -14.48 -6.79
CA VAL A 367 -6.88 -13.80 -5.65
C VAL A 367 -6.03 -14.79 -4.84
N LYS A 368 -6.52 -16.03 -4.64
CA LYS A 368 -5.72 -17.13 -4.06
C LYS A 368 -4.44 -17.37 -4.85
N HIS A 369 -4.52 -17.40 -6.17
CA HIS A 369 -3.33 -17.54 -7.01
C HIS A 369 -2.34 -16.39 -6.82
N TRP A 370 -2.80 -15.15 -6.65
CA TRP A 370 -1.90 -14.04 -6.35
C TRP A 370 -1.20 -14.18 -5.01
N PHE A 371 -1.92 -14.60 -3.97
CA PHE A 371 -1.35 -14.84 -2.65
C PHE A 371 -0.31 -15.95 -2.68
N GLU A 372 -0.57 -17.02 -3.42
CA GLU A 372 0.32 -18.18 -3.49
C GLU A 372 1.61 -17.82 -4.21
N ASN A 373 1.53 -17.05 -5.30
CA ASN A 373 2.73 -16.53 -5.98
C ASN A 373 3.53 -15.58 -5.08
N TYR A 374 2.88 -14.73 -4.28
CA TYR A 374 3.60 -13.87 -3.36
C TYR A 374 4.25 -14.65 -2.20
N ARG A 375 3.56 -15.66 -1.65
CA ARG A 375 4.10 -16.58 -0.65
C ARG A 375 5.32 -17.34 -1.17
N GLU A 376 5.23 -17.86 -2.39
CA GLU A 376 6.35 -18.52 -3.04
C GLU A 376 7.51 -17.56 -3.21
N LEU A 377 7.28 -16.33 -3.66
CA LEU A 377 8.32 -15.32 -3.80
C LEU A 377 9.05 -15.05 -2.47
N LEU A 378 8.31 -14.89 -1.37
CA LEU A 378 8.88 -14.72 -0.03
C LEU A 378 9.66 -15.97 0.44
N ASN A 379 9.12 -17.17 0.20
CA ASN A 379 9.78 -18.44 0.52
C ASN A 379 11.12 -18.59 -0.22
N HIS A 380 11.15 -18.24 -1.52
CA HIS A 380 12.38 -18.26 -2.32
C HIS A 380 13.43 -17.33 -1.73
N TRP A 381 13.05 -16.14 -1.28
CA TRP A 381 13.97 -15.21 -0.61
C TRP A 381 14.30 -15.59 0.84
N ARG A 382 13.70 -16.67 1.37
CA ARG A 382 13.79 -17.11 2.77
C ARG A 382 13.28 -16.06 3.77
N LEU A 383 12.33 -15.24 3.33
CA LEU A 383 11.64 -14.25 4.17
C LEU A 383 10.45 -14.91 4.88
N TYR A 384 10.75 -15.92 5.70
CA TYR A 384 9.73 -16.75 6.35
C TYR A 384 8.95 -15.98 7.41
N ASN A 385 9.59 -15.01 8.08
CA ASN A 385 8.94 -14.18 9.09
C ASN A 385 7.94 -13.22 8.43
N GLU A 386 8.35 -12.57 7.34
CA GLU A 386 7.51 -11.66 6.56
C GLU A 386 6.35 -12.41 5.91
N ARG A 387 6.57 -13.65 5.45
CA ARG A 387 5.50 -14.53 4.98
C ARG A 387 4.53 -14.86 6.13
N ALA A 388 5.04 -15.22 7.31
CA ALA A 388 4.19 -15.52 8.45
C ALA A 388 3.35 -14.30 8.86
N ASP A 389 3.93 -13.10 8.87
CA ASP A 389 3.21 -11.84 9.09
C ASP A 389 2.09 -11.62 8.05
N PHE A 390 2.37 -11.86 6.78
CA PHE A 390 1.36 -11.81 5.71
C PHE A 390 0.23 -12.82 5.93
N ASP A 391 0.57 -14.07 6.28
CA ASP A 391 -0.41 -15.14 6.53
C ASP A 391 -1.29 -14.84 7.76
N ILE A 392 -0.70 -14.29 8.83
CA ILE A 392 -1.44 -13.85 10.03
C ILE A 392 -2.42 -12.73 9.68
N MET A 393 -1.98 -11.74 8.90
CA MET A 393 -2.85 -10.64 8.48
C MET A 393 -3.98 -11.12 7.57
N LEU A 394 -3.68 -11.96 6.58
CA LEU A 394 -4.68 -12.55 5.70
C LEU A 394 -5.71 -13.36 6.50
N ALA A 395 -5.28 -14.15 7.48
CA ALA A 395 -6.17 -14.90 8.36
C ALA A 395 -7.07 -13.98 9.22
N SER A 396 -6.59 -12.80 9.62
CA SER A 396 -7.40 -11.84 10.40
C SER A 396 -8.63 -11.33 9.64
N TYR A 397 -8.61 -11.37 8.30
CA TYR A 397 -9.73 -10.98 7.45
C TYR A 397 -10.65 -12.15 7.07
N LYS A 398 -10.25 -13.40 7.36
CA LYS A 398 -11.07 -14.60 7.15
C LYS A 398 -11.79 -14.97 8.45
N THR A 399 -12.97 -14.40 8.67
CA THR A 399 -13.75 -14.60 9.91
C THR A 399 -14.19 -16.04 10.14
N ASP A 400 -14.35 -16.82 9.07
CA ASP A 400 -15.01 -18.14 9.13
C ASP A 400 -14.04 -19.31 9.37
N HIS A 401 -12.73 -19.05 9.33
CA HIS A 401 -11.72 -20.10 9.38
C HIS A 401 -10.57 -19.75 10.33
N LYS A 402 -10.84 -19.73 11.64
CA LYS A 402 -9.75 -19.90 12.61
C LYS A 402 -9.20 -21.33 12.46
N PRO A 403 -7.92 -21.52 12.07
CA PRO A 403 -7.36 -22.86 11.97
C PRO A 403 -7.42 -23.53 13.34
N GLN A 404 -7.98 -24.74 13.39
CA GLN A 404 -7.98 -25.55 14.61
C GLN A 404 -6.51 -25.82 15.01
N PRO A 405 -6.15 -25.68 16.30
CA PRO A 405 -4.82 -26.04 16.77
C PRO A 405 -4.51 -27.49 16.39
N GLN A 406 -3.46 -27.71 15.62
CA GLN A 406 -3.06 -29.05 15.18
C GLN A 406 -2.24 -29.82 16.24
N VAL A 407 -1.77 -29.10 17.27
CA VAL A 407 -0.98 -29.66 18.36
C VAL A 407 -1.71 -29.39 19.67
N HIS A 408 -1.82 -30.44 20.48
CA HIS A 408 -2.44 -30.36 21.80
C HIS A 408 -1.48 -30.85 22.87
N VAL A 409 -1.35 -30.08 23.95
CA VAL A 409 -0.72 -30.50 25.21
C VAL A 409 -1.72 -31.33 26.02
N ALA A 410 -1.29 -32.50 26.47
CA ALA A 410 -2.08 -33.40 27.31
C ALA A 410 -1.38 -33.71 28.64
N CYS A 411 -2.17 -34.02 29.67
CA CYS A 411 -1.62 -34.40 30.96
C CYS A 411 -1.04 -35.82 30.93
N ASN A 412 0.23 -35.99 31.31
CA ASN A 412 0.88 -37.30 31.41
C ASN A 412 0.20 -38.28 32.38
N PHE A 413 -0.58 -37.79 33.34
CA PHE A 413 -1.27 -38.64 34.33
C PHE A 413 -2.64 -39.12 33.88
N CYS A 414 -3.47 -38.24 33.31
CA CYS A 414 -4.86 -38.56 32.96
C CYS A 414 -5.17 -38.52 31.46
N GLY A 415 -4.20 -38.22 30.61
CA GLY A 415 -4.33 -38.18 29.15
C GLY A 415 -5.22 -37.07 28.58
N LYS A 416 -5.97 -36.34 29.43
CA LYS A 416 -6.85 -35.25 29.00
C LYS A 416 -6.03 -34.06 28.49
N SER A 417 -6.47 -33.47 27.37
CA SER A 417 -5.88 -32.25 26.80
C SER A 417 -6.04 -31.10 27.77
N ILE A 418 -4.95 -30.40 28.06
CA ILE A 418 -4.94 -29.16 28.86
C ILE A 418 -4.82 -27.92 27.96
N SER A 419 -4.80 -28.10 26.64
CA SER A 419 -4.57 -27.03 25.63
C SER A 419 -5.66 -25.96 25.64
N ALA A 420 -6.93 -26.37 25.69
CA ALA A 420 -8.06 -25.42 25.70
C ALA A 420 -7.98 -24.47 26.89
N TYR A 421 -7.59 -24.99 28.06
CA TYR A 421 -7.42 -24.20 29.28
C TYR A 421 -6.21 -23.25 29.23
N ILE A 422 -5.19 -23.57 28.41
CA ILE A 422 -4.05 -22.69 28.15
C ILE A 422 -4.47 -21.56 27.19
N HIS A 423 -5.19 -21.87 26.11
CA HIS A 423 -5.62 -20.90 25.10
C HIS A 423 -6.74 -19.95 25.56
N GLU A 424 -7.79 -20.46 26.23
CA GLU A 424 -8.91 -19.64 26.74
C GLU A 424 -8.41 -18.55 27.72
N ASN A 425 -7.41 -18.88 28.55
CA ASN A 425 -6.82 -17.92 29.49
C ASN A 425 -5.80 -16.95 28.86
N MET A 426 -5.38 -17.19 27.61
CA MET A 426 -4.62 -16.19 26.82
C MET A 426 -5.55 -15.18 26.13
N GLU A 427 -6.73 -15.60 25.64
CA GLU A 427 -7.70 -14.70 25.01
C GLU A 427 -8.44 -13.80 26.03
N ILE A 428 -8.73 -14.28 27.25
CA ILE A 428 -9.41 -13.49 28.32
C ILE A 428 -8.58 -12.29 28.81
N LYS A 429 -7.27 -12.24 28.50
CA LYS A 429 -6.36 -11.17 28.93
C LYS A 429 -6.44 -9.88 28.09
N SER A 430 -7.14 -9.86 26.95
CA SER A 430 -7.26 -8.61 26.18
C SER A 430 -8.27 -7.61 26.78
N GLN A 431 -9.07 -8.01 27.78
CA GLN A 431 -10.16 -7.18 28.32
C GLN A 431 -10.19 -6.96 29.85
N SER A 432 -9.29 -7.55 30.66
CA SER A 432 -9.35 -7.41 32.13
C SER A 432 -8.14 -6.69 32.74
N LYS A 433 -8.39 -5.58 33.46
CA LYS A 433 -7.40 -4.74 34.18
C LYS A 433 -6.97 -5.29 35.55
N SER A 434 -7.23 -6.57 35.84
CA SER A 434 -6.96 -7.19 37.14
C SER A 434 -5.94 -8.32 37.00
N GLY A 435 -4.68 -8.01 37.29
CA GLY A 435 -3.50 -8.88 37.11
C GLY A 435 -3.37 -10.03 38.10
N ILE A 436 -4.34 -10.95 38.17
CA ILE A 436 -4.18 -12.23 38.86
C ILE A 436 -4.07 -13.34 37.80
N THR A 437 -2.83 -13.67 37.45
CA THR A 437 -2.52 -14.80 36.57
C THR A 437 -2.79 -16.12 37.29
N ILE A 438 -3.77 -16.90 36.83
CA ILE A 438 -3.99 -18.27 37.30
C ILE A 438 -2.81 -19.12 36.80
N LYS A 439 -1.90 -19.46 37.72
CA LYS A 439 -0.75 -20.33 37.47
C LYS A 439 -1.25 -21.77 37.30
N LEU A 440 -1.23 -22.30 36.08
CA LEU A 440 -1.44 -23.72 35.81
C LEU A 440 -0.20 -24.50 36.25
N THR A 441 -0.04 -24.74 37.56
CA THR A 441 1.01 -25.62 38.11
C THR A 441 0.55 -27.08 38.24
N ALA A 442 -0.74 -27.33 38.02
CA ALA A 442 -1.37 -28.64 38.08
C ALA A 442 -2.43 -28.82 36.98
N CYS A 443 -2.70 -30.07 36.61
CA CYS A 443 -3.71 -30.42 35.64
C CYS A 443 -5.12 -29.99 36.13
N PRO A 444 -5.93 -29.29 35.31
CA PRO A 444 -7.27 -28.85 35.71
C PRO A 444 -8.24 -30.02 35.97
N TYR A 445 -8.00 -31.18 35.36
CA TYR A 445 -8.90 -32.33 35.48
C TYR A 445 -8.55 -33.28 36.63
N CYS A 446 -7.27 -33.61 36.82
CA CYS A 446 -6.85 -34.59 37.82
C CYS A 446 -6.05 -33.98 38.99
N ARG A 447 -5.78 -32.66 38.94
CA ARG A 447 -5.04 -31.90 39.95
C ARG A 447 -3.61 -32.40 40.24
N LYS A 448 -3.09 -33.33 39.44
CA LYS A 448 -1.68 -33.76 39.51
C LYS A 448 -0.76 -32.64 39.03
N PRO A 449 0.43 -32.49 39.62
CA PRO A 449 1.37 -31.44 39.26
C PRO A 449 1.84 -31.57 37.81
N LEU A 450 2.06 -30.44 37.15
CA LEU A 450 2.64 -30.39 35.80
C LEU A 450 4.17 -30.59 35.83
N PRO A 451 4.82 -30.89 34.69
CA PRO A 451 6.28 -31.09 34.65
C PRO A 451 7.06 -29.91 35.26
N ARG A 452 8.22 -30.22 35.84
CA ARG A 452 9.13 -29.22 36.42
C ARG A 452 10.27 -28.92 35.47
N CYS A 453 10.76 -27.69 35.51
CA CYS A 453 12.01 -27.33 34.85
C CYS A 453 13.16 -28.09 35.50
N ALA A 454 13.99 -28.74 34.69
CA ALA A 454 15.15 -29.49 35.17
C ALA A 454 16.19 -28.64 35.92
N ILE A 455 16.22 -27.32 35.66
CA ILE A 455 17.16 -26.38 36.29
C ILE A 455 16.56 -25.75 37.55
N CYS A 456 15.48 -24.97 37.43
CA CYS A 456 14.91 -24.25 38.59
C CYS A 456 13.89 -25.04 39.41
N LEU A 457 13.53 -26.25 38.96
CA LEU A 457 12.57 -27.14 39.62
C LEU A 457 11.15 -26.58 39.78
N MET A 458 10.86 -25.41 39.19
CA MET A 458 9.53 -24.82 39.17
C MET A 458 8.63 -25.54 38.18
N HIS A 459 7.35 -25.66 38.51
CA HIS A 459 6.34 -26.25 37.64
C HIS A 459 6.11 -25.38 36.40
N MET A 460 5.83 -26.05 35.28
CA MET A 460 5.32 -25.42 34.06
C MET A 460 4.22 -24.42 34.40
N GLY A 461 4.24 -23.24 33.75
CA GLY A 461 3.31 -22.13 34.05
C GLY A 461 3.81 -21.16 35.14
N THR A 462 5.04 -21.32 35.64
CA THR A 462 5.71 -20.39 36.56
C THR A 462 6.76 -19.60 35.80
N ALA A 463 6.70 -18.26 35.77
CA ALA A 463 7.71 -17.44 35.10
C ALA A 463 9.07 -17.49 35.81
N ILE A 464 10.14 -17.18 35.07
CA ILE A 464 11.49 -17.01 35.59
C ILE A 464 11.53 -15.73 36.46
N PRO A 465 11.94 -15.81 37.74
CA PRO A 465 11.91 -14.67 38.67
C PRO A 465 12.80 -13.48 38.28
N GLU A 466 13.79 -13.67 37.42
CA GLU A 466 14.83 -12.68 37.08
C GLU A 466 14.47 -11.74 35.93
N SER A 467 13.28 -11.87 35.33
CA SER A 467 12.82 -10.93 34.30
C SER A 467 12.14 -9.72 34.96
N GLU A 468 12.82 -8.57 35.02
CA GLU A 468 12.25 -7.28 35.42
C GLU A 468 11.14 -6.75 34.45
N VAL A 469 10.66 -7.59 33.52
CA VAL A 469 9.67 -7.20 32.52
C VAL A 469 8.47 -8.15 32.60
N THR A 470 7.32 -7.56 32.94
CA THR A 470 6.00 -8.19 33.11
C THR A 470 5.38 -8.72 31.80
N LYS A 471 6.13 -9.46 30.97
CA LYS A 471 5.63 -10.06 29.72
C LYS A 471 5.86 -11.57 29.73
N PHE A 472 4.83 -12.32 30.13
CA PHE A 472 4.77 -13.79 30.08
C PHE A 472 4.89 -14.40 28.66
N ASN A 473 4.93 -13.58 27.61
CA ASN A 473 5.09 -14.02 26.22
C ASN A 473 6.56 -14.06 25.76
N ASP A 474 7.51 -13.74 26.63
CA ASP A 474 8.92 -13.90 26.30
C ASP A 474 9.29 -15.36 26.09
N PHE A 475 10.05 -15.64 25.03
CA PHE A 475 10.44 -17.00 24.64
C PHE A 475 11.15 -17.73 25.79
N ASP A 476 11.93 -17.00 26.59
CA ASP A 476 12.66 -17.55 27.73
C ASP A 476 11.76 -18.23 28.77
N ASN A 477 10.52 -17.76 28.93
CA ASN A 477 9.54 -18.32 29.85
C ASN A 477 8.80 -19.55 29.28
N TRP A 478 8.98 -19.87 28.00
CA TRP A 478 8.32 -21.01 27.38
C TRP A 478 8.88 -22.31 27.94
N PHE A 479 8.02 -23.29 28.14
CA PHE A 479 8.46 -24.61 28.57
C PHE A 479 8.81 -25.45 27.33
N THR A 480 10.09 -25.80 27.17
CA THR A 480 10.60 -26.62 26.08
C THR A 480 11.06 -27.98 26.61
N TRP A 481 11.05 -29.01 25.76
CA TRP A 481 11.45 -30.37 26.14
C TRP A 481 12.08 -31.11 24.98
N CYS A 482 12.98 -32.03 25.31
CA CYS A 482 13.58 -32.94 24.33
C CYS A 482 12.59 -34.07 24.01
N GLN A 483 12.35 -34.34 22.72
CA GLN A 483 11.46 -35.42 22.31
C GLN A 483 12.03 -36.82 22.61
N THR A 484 13.35 -36.95 22.76
CA THR A 484 14.04 -38.21 23.05
C THR A 484 13.98 -38.59 24.52
N CYS A 485 14.49 -37.74 25.42
CA CYS A 485 14.51 -38.04 26.86
C CYS A 485 13.26 -37.56 27.62
N ARG A 486 12.40 -36.74 26.98
CA ARG A 486 11.20 -36.12 27.57
C ARG A 486 11.46 -35.21 28.78
N HIS A 487 12.72 -34.89 29.07
CA HIS A 487 13.09 -33.87 30.04
C HIS A 487 13.03 -32.48 29.41
N GLY A 488 12.78 -31.48 30.24
CA GLY A 488 12.54 -30.12 29.77
C GLY A 488 12.60 -29.08 30.87
N GLY A 489 12.29 -27.85 30.50
CA GLY A 489 12.32 -26.70 31.39
C GLY A 489 12.05 -25.40 30.67
N HIS A 490 12.24 -24.27 31.37
CA HIS A 490 12.12 -22.97 30.73
C HIS A 490 13.22 -22.80 29.67
N ALA A 491 12.85 -22.28 28.50
CA ALA A 491 13.75 -22.15 27.37
C ALA A 491 15.02 -21.39 27.75
N GLY A 492 14.90 -20.26 28.46
CA GLY A 492 16.06 -19.46 28.88
C GLY A 492 17.02 -20.22 29.81
N HIS A 493 16.50 -21.03 30.75
CA HIS A 493 17.34 -21.86 31.61
C HIS A 493 18.04 -22.99 30.84
N LEU A 494 17.34 -23.62 29.89
CA LEU A 494 17.93 -24.68 29.08
C LEU A 494 18.97 -24.13 28.11
N SER A 495 18.70 -23.00 27.45
CA SER A 495 19.67 -22.33 26.58
C SER A 495 20.95 -22.00 27.34
N LYS A 496 20.84 -21.37 28.51
CA LYS A 496 22.00 -21.07 29.36
C LYS A 496 22.75 -22.32 29.83
N TRP A 497 22.03 -23.41 30.14
CA TRP A 497 22.68 -24.67 30.51
C TRP A 497 23.50 -25.25 29.36
N PHE A 498 22.95 -25.26 28.13
CA PHE A 498 23.61 -25.84 26.96
C PHE A 498 24.74 -24.98 26.38
N GLU A 499 24.88 -23.72 26.79
CA GLU A 499 26.09 -22.92 26.52
C GLU A 499 27.35 -23.55 27.15
N GLU A 500 27.21 -24.19 28.30
CA GLU A 500 28.33 -24.74 29.08
C GLU A 500 28.34 -26.28 29.12
N HIS A 501 27.22 -26.94 28.78
CA HIS A 501 27.04 -28.38 28.95
C HIS A 501 26.52 -29.07 27.67
N GLN A 502 26.98 -30.29 27.38
CA GLN A 502 26.53 -31.05 26.21
C GLN A 502 25.45 -32.10 26.52
N GLU A 503 25.18 -32.35 27.80
CA GLU A 503 24.26 -33.39 28.27
C GLU A 503 23.07 -32.78 29.03
N CYS A 504 21.98 -33.56 29.09
CA CYS A 504 20.75 -33.18 29.75
C CYS A 504 20.99 -32.82 31.23
N PRO A 505 20.39 -31.72 31.74
CA PRO A 505 20.55 -31.30 33.14
C PRO A 505 19.95 -32.24 34.19
N VAL A 506 19.22 -33.28 33.75
CA VAL A 506 18.64 -34.28 34.66
C VAL A 506 19.68 -35.33 34.99
N SER A 507 19.87 -35.58 36.28
CA SER A 507 20.81 -36.60 36.77
C SER A 507 20.58 -37.96 36.12
N ASP A 508 21.68 -38.65 35.80
CA ASP A 508 21.72 -39.94 35.13
C ASP A 508 21.17 -39.96 33.69
N CYS A 509 20.91 -38.79 33.08
CA CYS A 509 20.50 -38.67 31.69
C CYS A 509 21.67 -38.26 30.78
N THR A 510 22.14 -39.18 29.94
CA THR A 510 23.23 -38.95 28.98
C THR A 510 22.76 -38.40 27.62
N CYS A 511 21.52 -37.89 27.56
CA CYS A 511 20.93 -37.40 26.33
C CYS A 511 21.57 -36.05 25.92
N ARG A 512 22.06 -35.95 24.68
CA ARG A 512 22.64 -34.72 24.13
C ARG A 512 21.58 -33.84 23.48
N CYS A 513 20.63 -33.38 24.29
CA CYS A 513 19.37 -32.78 23.84
C CYS A 513 19.53 -31.69 22.77
N ASP A 514 20.51 -30.80 22.92
CA ASP A 514 20.76 -29.67 22.00
C ASP A 514 21.27 -30.09 20.60
N SER A 515 21.92 -31.25 20.52
CA SER A 515 22.54 -31.74 19.28
C SER A 515 21.64 -32.65 18.44
N ILE A 516 20.47 -33.04 18.96
CA ILE A 516 19.61 -34.05 18.32
C ILE A 516 19.00 -33.51 17.01
N ASP A 517 18.71 -32.22 16.95
CA ASP A 517 18.14 -31.58 15.77
C ASP A 517 19.21 -30.96 14.83
N ALA A 518 20.48 -30.93 15.25
CA ALA A 518 21.57 -30.37 14.45
C ALA A 518 21.97 -31.25 13.25
N SER A 519 21.56 -32.52 13.22
CA SER A 519 21.89 -33.47 12.15
C SER A 519 20.93 -33.47 10.94
N VAL A 520 20.01 -32.50 10.85
CA VAL A 520 19.09 -32.35 9.70
C VAL A 520 19.30 -30.99 9.04
N VAL A 521 20.49 -30.76 8.46
CA VAL A 521 20.75 -29.66 7.51
C VAL A 521 21.65 -30.15 6.39
#